data_AF-A0A2E5W0B5-F1
#
_entry.id   AF-A0A2E5W0B5-F1
#
_cell.length_a   1.000
_cell.length_b   1.000
_cell.length_c   1.000
_cell.angle_alpha   90.00
_cell.angle_beta   90.00
_cell.angle_gamma   90.00
#
_symmetry.space_group_name_H-M   'P 1'
#
loop_
_entity.id
_entity.type
_entity.pdbx_description
1 polymer ?
#
loop_
_entity_poly.entity_id
_entity_poly.type
_entity_poly.pdbx_seq_one_letter_code
_entity_poly.pdbx_strand_id
1 'polypeptide(L)'
;MGKNYNPDQNNFGKQFMEMQKIINRSGPVAASSYGLITSILIFTYFGWYIDKLSESTPIGTLTGLCIGLTVGFYHLYKIIYRKK
;
A
#
# COMPACT_ATOMS: atom_id res chain seq x y z
N MET A 1 52.97 2.85 -12.50
CA MET A 1 51.73 3.04 -13.29
C MET A 1 50.59 3.37 -12.34
N GLY A 2 50.30 4.66 -12.14
CA GLY A 2 49.18 5.10 -11.31
C GLY A 2 47.87 4.75 -11.99
N LYS A 3 46.98 4.03 -11.29
CA LYS A 3 45.66 3.71 -11.82
C LYS A 3 44.87 5.02 -11.94
N ASN A 4 44.60 5.43 -13.18
CA ASN A 4 43.66 6.50 -13.49
C ASN A 4 42.27 6.05 -13.03
N TYR A 5 41.85 6.56 -11.87
CA TYR A 5 40.51 6.38 -11.33
C TYR A 5 39.62 7.41 -12.04
N ASN A 6 38.81 6.99 -13.02
CA ASN A 6 37.78 7.83 -13.62
C ASN A 6 36.56 7.83 -12.68
N PRO A 7 36.25 8.93 -11.98
CA PRO A 7 35.18 8.98 -10.99
C PRO A 7 33.77 8.97 -11.62
N ASP A 8 33.64 9.33 -12.91
CA ASP A 8 32.37 9.63 -13.55
C ASP A 8 31.51 8.41 -13.91
N GLN A 9 32.12 7.26 -14.23
CA GLN A 9 31.38 6.05 -14.63
C GLN A 9 30.71 5.35 -13.44
N ASN A 10 31.17 5.62 -12.21
CA ASN A 10 30.72 4.96 -10.99
C ASN A 10 29.56 5.71 -10.31
N ASN A 11 29.31 6.96 -10.68
CA ASN A 11 28.28 7.79 -10.04
C ASN A 11 26.88 7.39 -10.49
N PHE A 12 26.68 7.11 -11.78
CA PHE A 12 25.37 6.70 -12.30
C PHE A 12 24.90 5.36 -11.72
N GLY A 13 25.79 4.36 -11.68
CA GLY A 13 25.48 3.04 -11.09
C GLY A 13 25.15 3.12 -9.60
N LYS A 14 25.87 3.96 -8.85
CA LYS A 14 25.59 4.21 -7.43
C LYS A 14 24.24 4.90 -7.22
N GLN A 15 23.90 5.89 -8.04
CA GLN A 15 22.59 6.57 -7.99
C GLN A 15 21.46 5.57 -8.25
N PHE A 16 21.58 4.71 -9.27
CA PHE A 16 20.61 3.65 -9.55
C PHE A 16 20.51 2.61 -8.42
N MET A 17 21.64 2.24 -7.79
CA MET A 17 21.65 1.30 -6.68
C MET A 17 20.99 1.89 -5.42
N GLU A 18 21.22 3.18 -5.14
CA GLU A 18 20.52 3.89 -4.06
C GLU A 18 19.02 4.05 -4.37
N MET A 19 18.64 4.34 -5.62
CA MET A 19 17.22 4.35 -6.02
C MET A 19 16.58 2.96 -5.87
N GLN A 20 17.26 1.90 -6.29
CA GLN A 20 16.77 0.52 -6.11
C GLN A 20 16.64 0.17 -4.63
N LYS A 21 17.57 0.61 -3.79
CA LYS A 21 17.52 0.42 -2.33
C LYS A 21 16.32 1.14 -1.73
N ILE A 22 16.01 2.35 -2.17
CA ILE A 22 14.81 3.10 -1.79
C ILE A 22 13.56 2.37 -2.28
N ILE A 23 13.51 1.97 -3.56
CA ILE A 23 12.37 1.25 -4.15
C ILE A 23 12.13 -0.10 -3.45
N ASN A 24 13.18 -0.85 -3.13
CA ASN A 24 13.09 -2.13 -2.44
C ASN A 24 12.64 -1.98 -0.98
N ARG A 25 12.98 -0.87 -0.32
CA ARG A 25 12.47 -0.51 1.00
C ARG A 25 11.02 -0.04 0.95
N SER A 26 10.62 0.64 -0.13
CA SER A 26 9.28 1.18 -0.34
C SER A 26 8.29 0.18 -0.94
N GLY A 27 8.77 -0.88 -1.61
CA GLY A 27 7.95 -1.91 -2.24
C GLY A 27 6.95 -2.59 -1.29
N PRO A 28 7.38 -3.06 -0.10
CA PRO A 28 6.48 -3.64 0.90
C PRO A 28 5.41 -2.66 1.40
N VAL A 29 5.75 -1.37 1.49
CA VAL A 29 4.83 -0.31 1.94
C VAL A 29 3.81 0.00 0.84
N ALA A 30 4.27 0.15 -0.42
CA ALA A 30 3.40 0.39 -1.56
C ALA A 30 2.42 -0.78 -1.81
N ALA A 31 2.89 -2.02 -1.72
CA ALA A 31 2.04 -3.20 -1.82
C ALA A 31 0.94 -3.23 -0.74
N SER A 32 1.23 -2.72 0.45
CA SER A 32 0.27 -2.63 1.55
C SER A 32 -0.81 -1.56 1.31
N SER A 33 -0.47 -0.44 0.65
CA SER A 33 -1.43 0.60 0.28
C SER A 33 -2.49 0.10 -0.69
N TYR A 34 -2.11 -0.70 -1.70
CA TYR A 34 -3.06 -1.31 -2.64
C TYR A 34 -4.04 -2.27 -1.94
N GLY A 35 -3.59 -2.99 -0.91
CA GLY A 35 -4.45 -3.84 -0.10
C GLY A 35 -5.52 -3.05 0.67
N LEU A 36 -5.16 -1.89 1.22
CA LEU A 36 -6.07 -1.02 1.94
C LEU A 36 -7.11 -0.38 1.02
N ILE A 37 -6.67 0.10 -0.16
CA ILE A 37 -7.57 0.63 -1.20
C ILE A 37 -8.57 -0.44 -1.64
N THR A 38 -8.11 -1.67 -1.87
CA THR A 38 -8.96 -2.80 -2.26
C THR A 38 -9.98 -3.15 -1.18
N SER A 39 -9.57 -3.16 0.09
CA SER A 39 -10.47 -3.43 1.23
C SER A 39 -11.58 -2.39 1.31
N ILE A 40 -11.23 -1.10 1.23
CA ILE A 40 -12.21 0.00 1.26
C ILE A 40 -13.17 -0.13 0.07
N LEU A 41 -12.66 -0.34 -1.14
CA LEU A 41 -13.50 -0.47 -2.34
C LEU A 41 -14.51 -1.62 -2.22
N ILE A 42 -14.06 -2.80 -1.79
CA ILE A 42 -14.92 -3.98 -1.63
C ILE A 42 -16.00 -3.71 -0.57
N PHE A 43 -15.61 -3.18 0.60
CA PHE A 43 -16.54 -2.96 1.70
C PHE A 43 -17.52 -1.81 1.43
N THR A 44 -17.07 -0.74 0.79
CA THR A 44 -17.94 0.35 0.35
C THR A 44 -18.92 -0.12 -0.70
N TYR A 45 -18.48 -0.92 -1.68
CA TYR A 45 -19.37 -1.50 -2.69
C TYR A 45 -20.41 -2.44 -2.05
N PHE A 46 -19.99 -3.27 -1.10
CA PHE A 46 -20.88 -4.18 -0.38
C PHE A 46 -21.88 -3.43 0.51
N GLY A 47 -21.44 -2.38 1.21
CA GLY A 47 -22.30 -1.52 2.03
C GLY A 47 -23.34 -0.77 1.19
N TRP A 48 -22.95 -0.29 0.00
CA TRP A 48 -23.87 0.31 -0.95
C TRP A 48 -24.91 -0.69 -1.48
N TYR A 49 -24.49 -1.93 -1.73
CA TYR A 49 -25.40 -3.00 -2.17
C TYR A 49 -26.49 -3.30 -1.12
N ILE A 50 -26.11 -3.32 0.17
CA ILE A 50 -27.04 -3.53 1.29
C ILE A 50 -27.99 -2.33 1.47
N ASP A 51 -27.48 -1.09 1.34
CA ASP A 51 -28.33 0.11 1.37
C ASP A 51 -29.40 0.07 0.29
N LYS A 52 -29.01 -0.36 -0.93
CA LYS A 52 -29.92 -0.41 -2.08
C LYS A 52 -31.07 -1.41 -1.89
N LEU A 53 -30.87 -2.44 -1.08
CA LEU A 53 -31.89 -3.43 -0.74
C LEU A 53 -32.84 -2.97 0.38
N SER A 54 -32.40 -2.02 1.21
CA SER A 54 -33.09 -1.68 2.46
C SER A 54 -33.92 -0.39 2.38
N GLU A 55 -33.94 0.30 1.22
CA GLU A 55 -34.57 1.63 1.00
C GLU A 55 -34.26 2.68 2.09
N SER A 56 -33.21 2.42 2.87
CA SER A 56 -32.91 3.13 4.11
C SER A 56 -31.77 4.11 3.91
N THR A 57 -31.78 5.16 4.74
CA THR A 57 -30.70 6.13 4.94
C THR A 57 -29.33 5.46 4.84
N PRO A 58 -28.30 6.09 4.22
CA PRO A 58 -27.06 5.44 3.78
C PRO A 58 -26.13 4.95 4.90
N ILE A 59 -26.67 4.12 5.78
CA ILE A 59 -26.10 3.60 7.02
C ILE A 59 -25.35 2.30 6.70
N GLY A 60 -25.81 1.53 5.70
CA GLY A 60 -25.09 0.36 5.19
C GLY A 60 -23.76 0.76 4.57
N THR A 61 -23.75 1.84 3.79
CA THR A 61 -22.51 2.37 3.22
C THR A 61 -21.56 2.93 4.29
N LEU A 62 -22.09 3.62 5.31
CA LEU A 62 -21.30 4.20 6.40
C LEU A 62 -20.67 3.12 7.31
N THR A 63 -21.45 2.10 7.68
CA THR A 63 -20.95 0.97 8.47
C THR A 63 -19.98 0.10 7.66
N GLY A 64 -20.27 -0.13 6.38
CA GLY A 64 -19.36 -0.79 5.44
C GLY A 64 -18.03 -0.06 5.32
N LEU A 65 -18.04 1.28 5.21
CA LEU A 65 -16.82 2.09 5.21
C LEU A 65 -16.01 1.88 6.50
N CYS A 66 -16.65 2.00 7.68
CA CYS A 66 -15.97 1.83 8.96
C CYS A 66 -15.31 0.44 9.08
N ILE A 67 -16.04 -0.62 8.74
CA ILE A 67 -15.51 -1.99 8.80
C ILE A 67 -14.41 -2.19 7.77
N GLY A 68 -14.58 -1.72 6.54
CA GLY A 68 -13.57 -1.79 5.47
C GLY A 68 -12.26 -1.09 5.83
N LEU A 69 -12.37 0.02 6.57
CA LEU A 69 -11.23 0.76 7.11
C LEU A 69 -10.54 -0.06 8.20
N THR A 70 -11.28 -0.58 9.19
CA THR A 70 -10.72 -1.43 10.26
C THR A 70 -10.02 -2.67 9.69
N VAL A 71 -10.64 -3.36 8.72
CA VAL A 71 -10.09 -4.57 8.09
C VAL A 71 -8.87 -4.23 7.22
N GLY A 72 -8.92 -3.13 6.45
CA GLY A 72 -7.80 -2.68 5.64
C GLY A 72 -6.58 -2.32 6.48
N PHE A 73 -6.79 -1.59 7.59
CA PHE A 73 -5.75 -1.30 8.57
C PHE A 73 -5.24 -2.55 9.28
N TYR A 74 -6.12 -3.52 9.60
CA TYR A 74 -5.70 -4.80 10.18
C TYR A 74 -4.75 -5.57 9.25
N HIS A 75 -5.05 -5.57 7.95
CA HIS A 75 -4.18 -6.19 6.95
C HIS A 75 -2.81 -5.48 6.91
N LEU A 76 -2.81 -4.14 6.94
CA LEU A 76 -1.60 -3.33 6.96
C LEU A 76 -0.75 -3.60 8.21
N TYR A 77 -1.38 -3.60 9.39
CA TYR A 77 -0.77 -3.94 10.66
C TYR A 77 -0.15 -5.35 10.61
N LYS A 78 -0.90 -6.33 10.09
CA LYS A 78 -0.43 -7.71 9.94
C LYS A 78 0.77 -7.82 9.02
N ILE A 79 0.83 -7.09 7.91
CA ILE A 79 1.97 -7.14 6.99
C ILE A 79 3.22 -6.50 7.63
N ILE A 80 3.04 -5.36 8.32
CA ILE A 80 4.13 -4.65 9.00
C ILE A 80 4.68 -5.48 10.18
N TYR A 81 3.79 -6.07 10.98
CA TYR A 81 4.18 -6.86 12.16
C TYR A 81 4.58 -8.30 11.83
N ARG A 82 4.23 -8.81 10.64
CA ARG A 82 4.73 -10.11 10.17
C ARG A 82 6.14 -9.99 9.57
N LYS A 83 7.03 -9.37 10.35
CA LYS A 83 8.47 -9.62 10.29
C LYS A 83 8.84 -10.53 11.46
N LYS A 84 8.80 -11.83 11.21
CA LYS A 84 9.68 -12.80 11.85
C LYS A 84 10.16 -13.77 10.79
#